data_AF-X1U3N2-F1
#
_entry.id   AF-X1U3N2-F1
#
_cell.length_a   1.000
_cell.length_b   1.000
_cell.length_c   1.000
_cell.angle_alpha   90.00
_cell.angle_beta   90.00
_cell.angle_gamma   90.00
#
_symmetry.space_group_name_H-M   'P 1'
#
loop_
_entity.id
_entity.type
_entity.pdbx_description
1 polymer ?
#
loop_
_entity_poly.entity_id
_entity_poly.type
_entity_poly.pdbx_seq_one_letter_code
_entity_poly.pdbx_strand_id
1 'polypeptide(L)'
;MNDLGKIIKLRRVAAGLTLKELAAKSDVSSSYLGRVERGERFPSATVLRKIAQPLGFGEAEVLALAGFMSPQSETESEAQLVRLDPYVAGVLSQEPVEVQRTVVAILSILKSLAKGSNCNIDFAEYVHRKYPELDEDIITRVKDMLDHPEGSSGLSPT
;
A
#
# COMPACT_ATOMS: atom_id res chain seq x y z
N MET A 1 -2.31 17.33 -19.78
CA MET A 1 -1.80 16.40 -20.81
C MET A 1 -1.79 15.02 -20.19
N ASN A 2 -2.53 14.06 -20.74
CA ASN A 2 -2.59 12.72 -20.17
C ASN A 2 -1.45 11.86 -20.76
N ASP A 3 -0.48 11.45 -19.94
CA ASP A 3 0.67 10.64 -20.36
C ASP A 3 0.31 9.15 -20.60
N LEU A 4 -0.95 8.75 -20.32
CA LEU A 4 -1.47 7.41 -20.56
C LEU A 4 -1.13 6.84 -21.94
N GLY A 5 -1.32 7.61 -23.01
CA GLY A 5 -1.03 7.16 -24.38
C GLY A 5 0.44 6.82 -24.59
N LYS A 6 1.35 7.60 -24.00
CA LYS A 6 2.80 7.35 -24.06
C LYS A 6 3.17 6.11 -23.27
N ILE A 7 2.55 5.92 -22.10
CA ILE A 7 2.79 4.75 -21.23
C ILE A 7 2.32 3.46 -21.91
N ILE A 8 1.13 3.47 -22.52
CA ILE A 8 0.63 2.33 -23.31
C ILE A 8 1.60 2.00 -24.45
N LYS A 9 2.07 3.02 -25.19
CA LYS A 9 3.05 2.84 -26.26
C LYS A 9 4.36 2.25 -25.74
N LEU A 10 4.89 2.76 -24.63
CA LEU A 10 6.13 2.29 -24.03
C LEU A 10 6.04 0.81 -23.63
N ARG A 11 4.98 0.43 -22.92
CA ARG A 11 4.80 -0.96 -22.46
C ARG A 11 4.53 -1.92 -23.62
N ARG A 12 3.81 -1.47 -24.66
CA ARG A 12 3.63 -2.24 -25.90
C ARG A 12 4.98 -2.56 -26.57
N VAL A 13 5.84 -1.54 -26.71
CA VAL A 13 7.17 -1.72 -27.31
C VAL A 13 8.05 -2.62 -26.43
N ALA A 14 8.00 -2.45 -25.10
CA ALA A 14 8.73 -3.30 -24.15
C ALA A 14 8.27 -4.77 -24.21
N ALA A 15 6.97 -5.00 -24.46
CA ALA A 15 6.41 -6.33 -24.66
C ALA A 15 6.68 -6.92 -26.07
N GLY A 16 7.41 -6.21 -26.94
CA GLY A 16 7.70 -6.65 -28.30
C GLY A 16 6.48 -6.71 -29.22
N LEU A 17 5.37 -6.06 -28.86
CA LEU A 17 4.12 -6.13 -29.62
C LEU A 17 4.04 -5.01 -30.67
N THR A 18 3.62 -5.35 -31.87
CA THR A 18 3.17 -4.37 -32.86
C THR A 18 1.80 -3.81 -32.47
N LEU A 19 1.45 -2.65 -33.03
CA LEU A 19 0.14 -2.04 -32.82
C LEU A 19 -1.02 -2.98 -33.24
N LYS A 20 -0.82 -3.76 -34.33
CA LYS A 20 -1.82 -4.72 -34.83
C LYS A 20 -1.98 -5.91 -33.88
N GLU A 21 -0.89 -6.42 -33.32
CA GLU A 21 -0.94 -7.54 -32.36
C GLU A 21 -1.60 -7.14 -31.05
N LEU A 22 -1.27 -5.96 -30.51
CA LEU A 22 -1.95 -5.46 -29.30
C LEU A 22 -3.44 -5.26 -29.56
N ALA A 23 -3.80 -4.67 -30.70
CA ALA A 23 -5.18 -4.48 -31.12
C ALA A 23 -5.96 -5.81 -31.20
N ALA A 24 -5.37 -6.84 -31.81
CA ALA A 24 -5.97 -8.17 -31.91
C ALA A 24 -6.14 -8.82 -30.53
N LYS A 25 -5.11 -8.76 -29.66
CA LYS A 25 -5.16 -9.32 -28.30
C LYS A 25 -6.16 -8.61 -27.39
N SER A 26 -6.39 -7.32 -27.62
CA SER A 26 -7.25 -6.47 -26.78
C SER A 26 -8.66 -6.33 -27.34
N ASP A 27 -9.00 -6.99 -28.45
CA ASP A 27 -10.31 -6.83 -29.11
C ASP A 27 -10.70 -5.35 -29.33
N VAL A 28 -9.74 -4.57 -29.86
CA VAL A 28 -9.94 -3.16 -30.26
C VAL A 28 -9.30 -2.91 -31.61
N SER A 29 -9.85 -1.97 -32.39
CA SER A 29 -9.26 -1.65 -33.70
C SER A 29 -7.87 -1.01 -33.57
N SER A 30 -6.96 -1.39 -34.46
CA SER A 30 -5.61 -0.81 -34.54
C SER A 30 -5.64 0.71 -34.78
N SER A 31 -6.60 1.20 -35.58
CA SER A 31 -6.81 2.64 -35.80
C SER A 31 -7.20 3.36 -34.51
N TYR A 32 -8.10 2.78 -33.70
CA TYR A 32 -8.46 3.35 -32.41
C TYR A 32 -7.27 3.37 -31.43
N LEU A 33 -6.57 2.24 -31.31
CA LEU A 33 -5.41 2.11 -30.43
C LEU A 33 -4.28 3.09 -30.80
N GLY A 34 -4.05 3.32 -32.10
CA GLY A 34 -3.10 4.32 -32.57
C GLY A 34 -3.48 5.75 -32.18
N ARG A 35 -4.78 6.09 -32.18
CA ARG A 35 -5.27 7.39 -31.69
C ARG A 35 -5.11 7.52 -30.17
N VAL A 36 -5.28 6.43 -29.42
CA VAL A 36 -5.02 6.39 -27.97
C VAL A 36 -3.54 6.63 -27.66
N GLU A 37 -2.61 5.95 -28.34
CA GLU A 37 -1.16 6.12 -28.10
C GLU A 37 -0.66 7.54 -28.39
N ARG A 38 -1.31 8.25 -29.32
CA ARG A 38 -1.01 9.65 -29.63
C ARG A 38 -1.73 10.65 -28.71
N GLY A 39 -2.59 10.18 -27.81
CA GLY A 39 -3.38 11.02 -26.91
C GLY A 39 -4.55 11.73 -27.57
N GLU A 40 -4.92 11.35 -28.80
CA GLU A 40 -6.06 11.92 -29.55
C GLU A 40 -7.41 11.37 -29.06
N ARG A 41 -7.40 10.19 -28.42
CA ARG A 41 -8.59 9.56 -27.86
C ARG A 41 -8.29 9.04 -26.47
N PHE A 42 -9.25 9.27 -25.58
CA PHE A 42 -9.23 8.74 -24.24
C PHE A 42 -10.12 7.49 -24.18
N PRO A 43 -9.57 6.32 -23.82
CA PRO A 43 -10.33 5.07 -23.75
C PRO A 43 -11.25 4.99 -22.53
N SER A 44 -12.33 4.23 -22.66
CA SER A 44 -13.19 3.90 -21.51
C SER A 44 -12.50 2.89 -20.58
N ALA A 45 -12.97 2.79 -19.34
CA ALA A 45 -12.47 1.81 -18.37
C ALA A 45 -12.50 0.37 -18.92
N THR A 46 -13.58 -0.01 -19.62
CA THR A 46 -13.70 -1.33 -20.27
C THR A 46 -12.61 -1.56 -21.30
N VAL A 47 -12.33 -0.56 -22.14
CA VAL A 47 -11.29 -0.66 -23.16
C VAL A 47 -9.90 -0.69 -22.53
N LEU A 48 -9.68 0.06 -21.45
CA LEU A 48 -8.42 0.01 -20.71
C LEU A 48 -8.15 -1.37 -20.11
N ARG A 49 -9.16 -2.03 -19.53
CA ARG A 49 -9.03 -3.41 -19.03
C ARG A 49 -8.64 -4.39 -20.13
N LYS A 50 -9.27 -4.26 -21.30
CA LYS A 50 -8.94 -5.09 -22.47
C LYS A 50 -7.50 -4.87 -22.97
N ILE A 51 -7.00 -3.62 -22.94
CA ILE A 51 -5.62 -3.28 -23.33
C ILE A 51 -4.60 -3.69 -22.25
N ALA A 52 -4.99 -3.63 -20.98
CA ALA A 52 -4.13 -3.90 -19.84
C ALA A 52 -3.66 -5.35 -19.77
N GLN A 53 -4.57 -6.29 -20.00
CA GLN A 53 -4.29 -7.72 -19.90
C GLN A 53 -3.10 -8.16 -20.79
N PRO A 54 -3.07 -7.86 -22.11
CA PRO A 54 -1.93 -8.23 -22.97
C PRO A 54 -0.65 -7.42 -22.72
N LEU A 55 -0.72 -6.32 -21.97
CA LEU A 55 0.44 -5.51 -21.56
C LEU A 55 0.97 -5.85 -20.16
N GLY A 56 0.35 -6.82 -19.48
CA GLY A 56 0.72 -7.19 -18.11
C GLY A 56 0.50 -6.07 -17.11
N PHE A 57 -0.48 -5.19 -17.34
CA PHE A 57 -0.94 -4.24 -16.33
C PHE A 57 -1.90 -4.93 -15.36
N GLY A 58 -1.81 -4.59 -14.07
CA GLY A 58 -2.93 -4.83 -13.16
C GLY A 58 -4.13 -3.97 -13.54
N GLU A 59 -5.36 -4.46 -13.35
CA GLU A 59 -6.56 -3.67 -13.69
C GLU A 59 -6.63 -2.34 -12.92
N ALA A 60 -6.24 -2.36 -11.63
CA ALA A 60 -6.15 -1.15 -10.83
C ALA A 60 -5.06 -0.19 -11.35
N GLU A 61 -3.91 -0.73 -11.77
CA GLU A 61 -2.77 0.03 -12.28
C GLU A 61 -3.15 0.85 -13.53
N VAL A 62 -3.81 0.22 -14.51
CA VAL A 62 -4.19 0.92 -15.76
C VAL A 62 -5.28 1.98 -15.53
N LEU A 63 -6.21 1.73 -14.60
CA LEU A 63 -7.30 2.65 -14.29
C LEU A 63 -6.77 3.86 -13.50
N ALA A 64 -5.84 3.65 -12.58
CA ALA A 64 -5.16 4.72 -11.86
C ALA A 64 -4.34 5.61 -12.82
N LEU A 65 -3.56 5.00 -13.73
CA LEU A 65 -2.80 5.72 -14.76
C LEU A 65 -3.69 6.56 -15.69
N ALA A 66 -4.91 6.10 -15.93
CA ALA A 66 -5.87 6.83 -16.73
C ALA A 66 -6.62 7.92 -15.93
N GLY A 67 -6.39 8.05 -14.63
CA GLY A 67 -7.14 8.98 -13.78
C GLY A 67 -8.59 8.55 -13.52
N PHE A 68 -8.92 7.28 -13.79
CA PHE A 68 -10.18 6.67 -13.35
C PHE A 68 -10.15 6.30 -11.87
N MET A 69 -8.97 6.31 -11.24
CA MET A 69 -8.84 6.26 -9.79
C MET A 69 -8.30 7.62 -9.34
N SER A 70 -9.02 8.26 -8.42
CA SER A 70 -8.44 9.33 -7.61
C SER A 70 -7.21 8.77 -6.88
N PRO A 71 -6.20 9.59 -6.51
CA PRO A 71 -5.05 9.17 -5.71
C PRO A 71 -5.42 8.81 -4.25
N GLN A 72 -6.48 8.01 -4.06
CA GLN A 72 -7.04 7.61 -2.77
C GLN A 72 -7.13 6.08 -2.60
N SER A 73 -6.69 5.28 -3.58
CA SER A 73 -6.76 3.80 -3.49
C SER A 73 -5.42 3.12 -3.21
N GLU A 74 -4.55 3.76 -2.43
CA GLU A 74 -3.66 3.06 -1.47
C GLU A 74 -4.09 3.33 -0.01
N THR A 75 -5.26 3.96 0.20
CA THR A 75 -5.83 4.20 1.54
C THR A 75 -7.20 3.52 1.70
N GLU A 76 -7.38 2.31 1.16
CA GLU A 76 -8.53 1.47 1.53
C GLU A 76 -8.21 0.64 2.79
N SER A 77 -8.00 1.33 3.91
CA SER A 77 -8.27 0.78 5.26
C SER A 77 -8.56 1.85 6.32
N GLU A 78 -8.91 3.08 5.94
CA GLU A 78 -9.26 4.16 6.87
C GLU A 78 -10.43 5.03 6.38
N ALA A 79 -11.56 4.41 6.05
CA ALA A 79 -12.83 5.14 5.98
C ALA A 79 -14.02 4.32 6.50
N GLN A 80 -13.75 3.29 7.30
CA GLN A 80 -14.62 3.00 8.42
C GLN A 80 -13.97 3.74 9.58
N LEU A 81 -14.49 4.94 9.91
CA LEU A 81 -14.22 5.57 11.20
C LEU A 81 -14.73 4.59 12.26
N VAL A 82 -13.89 3.62 12.62
CA VAL A 82 -14.08 2.78 13.80
C VAL A 82 -13.89 3.74 14.96
N ARG A 83 -14.99 4.31 15.40
CA ARG A 83 -15.02 5.10 16.61
C ARG A 83 -14.51 4.18 17.72
N LEU A 84 -13.42 4.59 18.38
CA LEU A 84 -12.91 3.88 19.53
C LEU A 84 -14.06 3.68 20.53
N ASP A 85 -14.08 2.51 21.17
CA ASP A 85 -15.01 2.26 22.25
C ASP A 85 -14.91 3.42 23.28
N PRO A 86 -16.04 3.99 23.74
CA PRO A 86 -16.02 5.16 24.61
C PRO A 86 -15.21 4.98 25.90
N TYR A 87 -15.14 3.77 26.45
CA TYR A 87 -14.31 3.47 27.61
C TYR A 87 -12.82 3.55 27.25
N VAL A 88 -12.42 2.92 26.15
CA VAL A 88 -11.03 2.93 25.66
C VAL A 88 -10.58 4.35 25.31
N ALA A 89 -11.44 5.12 24.65
CA ALA A 89 -11.18 6.52 24.35
C ALA A 89 -11.03 7.36 25.64
N GLY A 90 -11.86 7.09 26.64
CA GLY A 90 -11.77 7.73 27.95
C GLY A 90 -10.44 7.44 28.63
N VAL A 91 -10.03 6.17 28.72
CA VAL A 91 -8.76 5.75 29.33
C VAL A 91 -7.57 6.38 28.60
N LEU A 92 -7.48 6.23 27.28
CA LEU A 92 -6.36 6.78 26.50
C LEU A 92 -6.27 8.31 26.58
N SER A 93 -7.40 9.01 26.73
CA SER A 93 -7.42 10.47 26.84
C SER A 93 -6.79 11.00 28.12
N GLN A 94 -6.70 10.17 29.17
CA GLN A 94 -6.08 10.53 30.45
C GLN A 94 -4.57 10.29 30.47
N GLU A 95 -4.03 9.58 29.47
CA GLU A 95 -2.61 9.29 29.39
C GLU A 95 -1.83 10.44 28.72
N PRO A 96 -0.53 10.62 29.05
CA PRO A 96 0.35 11.52 28.30
C PRO A 96 0.37 11.20 26.80
N VAL A 97 0.60 12.22 25.97
CA VAL A 97 0.56 12.10 24.50
C VAL A 97 1.60 11.09 23.99
N GLU A 98 2.73 10.97 24.67
CA GLU A 98 3.79 10.01 24.39
C GLU A 98 3.28 8.57 24.52
N VAL A 99 2.52 8.28 25.57
CA VAL A 99 1.94 6.96 25.84
C VAL A 99 0.87 6.64 24.79
N GLN A 100 0.00 7.59 24.47
CA GLN A 100 -1.02 7.43 23.43
C GLN A 100 -0.39 7.07 22.07
N ARG A 101 0.70 7.76 21.69
CA ARG A 101 1.44 7.49 20.45
C ARG A 101 2.07 6.10 20.45
N THR A 102 2.67 5.69 21.56
CA THR A 102 3.25 4.35 21.71
C THR A 102 2.19 3.26 21.54
N VAL A 103 1.00 3.41 22.16
CA VAL A 103 -0.09 2.44 22.03
C VAL A 103 -0.54 2.32 20.57
N VAL A 104 -0.72 3.43 19.87
CA VAL A 104 -1.09 3.42 18.44
C VAL A 104 -0.01 2.76 17.59
N ALA A 105 1.27 2.99 17.89
CA ALA A 105 2.39 2.37 17.17
C ALA A 105 2.39 0.84 17.35
N ILE A 106 2.22 0.35 18.58
CA ILE A 106 2.15 -1.08 18.89
C ILE A 106 0.96 -1.73 18.17
N LEU A 107 -0.25 -1.14 18.27
CA LEU A 107 -1.43 -1.66 17.58
C LEU A 107 -1.25 -1.72 16.06
N SER A 108 -0.55 -0.73 15.50
CA SER A 108 -0.23 -0.70 14.06
C SER A 108 0.70 -1.85 13.66
N ILE A 109 1.70 -2.14 14.48
CA ILE A 109 2.62 -3.27 14.28
C ILE A 109 1.83 -4.59 14.37
N LEU A 110 1.04 -4.79 15.42
CA LEU A 110 0.21 -6.00 15.59
C LEU A 110 -0.76 -6.21 14.43
N LYS A 111 -1.41 -5.14 13.94
CA LYS A 111 -2.30 -5.18 12.76
C LYS A 111 -1.54 -5.53 11.48
N SER A 112 -0.31 -5.04 11.34
CA SER A 112 0.57 -5.37 10.21
C SER A 112 1.00 -6.85 10.23
N LEU A 113 1.31 -7.39 11.43
CA LEU A 113 1.67 -8.79 11.61
C LEU A 113 0.49 -9.73 11.37
N ALA A 114 -0.72 -9.38 11.83
CA ALA A 114 -1.92 -10.21 11.69
C ALA A 114 -2.47 -10.30 10.24
N LYS A 115 -2.12 -9.37 9.35
CA LYS A 115 -2.62 -9.32 7.96
C LYS A 115 -1.94 -10.27 6.97
N GLY A 116 -1.00 -11.12 7.41
CA GLY A 116 -0.57 -12.28 6.63
C GLY A 116 0.12 -11.95 5.30
N SER A 117 1.35 -11.47 5.38
CA SER A 117 2.37 -11.85 4.40
C SER A 117 3.55 -12.33 5.22
N ASN A 118 4.19 -13.41 4.78
CA ASN A 118 5.28 -14.10 5.47
C ASN A 118 6.48 -13.15 5.63
N CYS A 119 6.41 -12.24 6.59
CA CYS A 119 7.28 -11.09 6.68
C CYS A 119 8.09 -11.22 7.97
N ASN A 120 9.35 -11.64 7.79
CA ASN A 120 10.40 -11.44 8.77
C ASN A 120 10.67 -9.92 8.84
N ILE A 121 9.74 -9.16 9.43
CA ILE A 121 9.93 -7.72 9.65
C ILE A 121 10.81 -7.60 10.86
N ASP A 122 12.06 -7.19 10.64
CA ASP A 122 12.94 -6.79 11.72
C ASP A 122 12.37 -5.50 12.36
N PHE A 123 12.01 -5.59 13.65
CA PHE A 123 11.46 -4.48 14.42
C PHE A 123 12.39 -3.26 14.36
N ALA A 124 13.70 -3.47 14.45
CA ALA A 124 14.67 -2.38 14.38
C ALA A 124 14.63 -1.73 12.99
N GLU A 125 14.57 -2.50 11.90
CA GLU A 125 14.50 -1.95 10.54
C GLU A 125 13.22 -1.12 10.31
N TYR A 126 12.08 -1.58 10.83
CA TYR A 126 10.82 -0.85 10.72
C TYR A 126 10.84 0.49 11.47
N VAL A 127 11.34 0.49 12.72
CA VAL A 127 11.37 1.70 13.56
C VAL A 127 12.33 2.73 12.98
N HIS A 128 13.53 2.33 12.55
CA HIS A 128 14.50 3.22 11.91
C HIS A 128 13.96 3.91 10.66
N ARG A 129 13.22 3.17 9.83
CA ARG A 129 12.66 3.72 8.60
C ARG A 129 11.53 4.72 8.86
N LYS A 130 10.76 4.51 9.93
CA LYS A 130 9.52 5.26 10.17
C LYS A 130 9.68 6.37 11.21
N TYR A 131 10.62 6.23 12.13
CA TYR A 131 10.90 7.15 13.24
C TYR A 131 12.43 7.33 13.38
N PRO A 132 13.09 7.98 12.41
CA PRO A 132 14.54 8.17 12.43
C PRO A 132 15.03 9.05 13.59
N GLU A 133 14.13 9.76 14.27
CA GLU A 133 14.41 10.59 15.44
C GLU A 133 14.40 9.82 16.77
N LEU A 134 14.03 8.55 16.78
CA LEU A 134 13.95 7.75 18.00
C LEU A 134 15.34 7.32 18.47
N ASP A 135 15.54 7.32 19.79
CA ASP A 135 16.81 6.94 20.41
C ASP A 135 17.06 5.43 20.31
N GLU A 136 18.25 5.03 19.90
CA GLU A 136 18.68 3.64 19.70
C GLU A 136 18.59 2.79 20.98
N ASP A 137 18.82 3.38 22.15
CA ASP A 137 18.71 2.67 23.43
C ASP A 137 17.25 2.29 23.72
N ILE A 138 16.29 3.11 23.27
CA ILE A 138 14.86 2.85 23.39
C ILE A 138 14.45 1.73 22.43
N ILE A 139 14.91 1.79 21.17
CA ILE A 139 14.63 0.77 20.16
C ILE A 139 15.15 -0.60 20.63
N THR A 140 16.38 -0.63 21.14
CA THR A 140 17.03 -1.87 21.62
C THR A 140 16.30 -2.47 22.81
N ARG A 141 15.90 -1.66 23.80
CA ARG A 141 15.14 -2.14 24.96
C ARG A 141 13.81 -2.76 24.59
N VAL A 142 13.06 -2.11 23.70
CA VAL A 142 11.77 -2.63 23.25
C VAL A 142 11.96 -3.90 22.44
N LYS A 143 12.98 -3.97 21.60
CA LYS A 143 13.33 -5.19 20.86
C LYS A 143 13.62 -6.36 21.80
N ASP A 144 14.45 -6.16 22.82
CA ASP A 144 14.82 -7.17 23.81
C ASP A 144 13.60 -7.70 24.57
N MET A 145 12.66 -6.81 24.94
CA MET A 145 11.39 -7.18 25.58
C MET A 145 10.48 -8.02 24.67
N LEU A 146 10.50 -7.78 23.36
CA LEU A 146 9.70 -8.54 22.40
C LEU A 146 10.28 -9.93 22.11
N ASP A 147 11.61 -10.04 22.06
CA ASP A 147 12.32 -11.30 21.80
C ASP A 147 12.37 -12.23 23.04
N HIS A 148 12.28 -11.64 24.24
CA HIS A 148 12.38 -12.34 25.52
C HIS A 148 11.22 -11.95 26.48
N PRO A 149 10.00 -12.49 26.28
CA PRO A 149 8.82 -12.10 27.06
C PRO A 149 8.83 -12.56 28.53
N GLU A 150 9.74 -13.46 28.91
CA GLU A 150 9.83 -14.05 30.25
C GLU A 150 10.91 -13.34 31.08
N GLY A 151 10.55 -12.19 31.67
CA GLY A 151 11.52 -11.33 32.36
C GLY A 151 10.98 -10.58 33.59
N SER A 152 9.96 -11.09 34.29
CA SER A 152 9.64 -10.64 35.65
C SER A 152 8.73 -11.62 36.40
N SER A 153 9.20 -12.85 36.63
CA SER A 153 8.64 -13.75 37.65
C SER A 153 9.73 -14.00 38.69
N GLY A 154 9.69 -13.23 39.78
CA GLY A 154 10.73 -13.28 40.81
C GLY A 154 10.36 -12.57 42.10
N LEU A 155 9.17 -12.83 42.65
CA LEU A 155 8.90 -12.65 44.08
C LEU A 155 8.20 -13.91 44.59
N SER A 156 8.98 -14.74 45.29
CA SER A 156 8.48 -15.87 46.06
C SER A 156 7.61 -15.36 47.22
N PRO A 157 6.48 -16.01 47.54
CA PRO A 157 5.77 -15.73 48.77
C PRO A 157 6.41 -16.51 49.92
N THR A 158 6.82 -15.81 50.97
CA THR A 158 6.94 -16.34 52.34
C THR A 158 5.89 -15.69 53.20
#